data_AF-A0A8A3S587-F1
#
_entry.id   AF-A0A8A3S587-F1
#
_cell.length_a   1.000
_cell.length_b   1.000
_cell.length_c   1.000
_cell.angle_alpha   90.00
_cell.angle_beta   90.00
_cell.angle_gamma   90.00
#
_symmetry.space_group_name_H-M   'P 1'
#
loop_
_entity.id
_entity.type
_entity.pdbx_description
1 polymer ?
#
loop_
_entity_poly.entity_id
_entity_poly.type
_entity_poly.pdbx_seq_one_letter_code
_entity_poly.pdbx_strand_id
1 'polypeptide(L)'
;MRVRNRERLLREGVVVVLAFALSVVLLRTTPQVISGPIPPWSGSPAMFCLGFLVPGALGLLVEERTRSGGVALLAFTVPLFFFSFLNSPQPGFTALLGGLGAGAAVALGTFWKNRSDILSWASRFVVKLFSVTMAAVIIILLVSAPVLSLAGGLAVIIALTFLALWAVRRVRRSETFILGPKGSGKTLLLLAMYSHIVREFSGRREEVILAEDEEKMRIEDLLSGLEEGILPPPTEETGLAVYRLSGQRFEIAPVRVAFVDYAGKYAAPLSGTAYADALKRVAAAVGAEPRLVEAKIGSFEYLKHLKEHHAGAIAGEMDVLVPVCIHRHLEKAGKVLFLIDGDHIVHFHQEGRRALTHLFGQYSRVMESLGDDRVYGFVVTKTDRIRDLAEIDETSEGAERIEREIYQQLIQISTFNEIHNRALSVPVYFLAVSTDATLKPAGAGEGNGREDTLRQLYPWRIDELVRFGF
;
A
#
# COMPACT_ATOMS: atom_id res chain seq x y z
N MET A 1 5.22 -3.99 13.26
CA MET A 1 5.33 -5.47 13.09
C MET A 1 4.43 -5.97 11.97
N ARG A 2 4.92 -6.87 11.11
CA ARG A 2 4.07 -7.59 10.15
C ARG A 2 3.43 -8.82 10.79
N VAL A 3 2.10 -8.90 10.74
CA VAL A 3 1.33 -10.02 11.31
C VAL A 3 1.60 -11.29 10.49
N ARG A 4 1.85 -12.42 11.17
CA ARG A 4 2.09 -13.75 10.57
C ARG A 4 3.23 -13.82 9.53
N ASN A 5 4.29 -13.02 9.72
CA ASN A 5 5.40 -12.93 8.76
C ASN A 5 6.15 -14.27 8.55
N ARG A 6 6.35 -15.08 9.59
CA ARG A 6 7.10 -16.36 9.51
C ARG A 6 6.44 -17.37 8.57
N GLU A 7 5.13 -17.57 8.70
CA GLU A 7 4.37 -18.54 7.89
C GLU A 7 4.31 -18.10 6.43
N ARG A 8 4.21 -16.79 6.19
CA ARG A 8 4.32 -16.20 4.85
C ARG A 8 5.68 -16.48 4.22
N LEU A 9 6.77 -16.21 4.93
CA LEU A 9 8.12 -16.42 4.41
C LEU A 9 8.37 -17.89 4.02
N LEU A 10 7.84 -18.84 4.80
CA LEU A 10 7.88 -20.26 4.46
C LEU A 10 7.15 -20.56 3.14
N ARG A 11 5.93 -20.04 2.97
CA ARG A 11 5.14 -20.22 1.74
C ARG A 11 5.82 -19.58 0.52
N GLU A 12 6.41 -18.40 0.70
CA GLU A 12 7.14 -17.70 -0.36
C GLU A 12 8.43 -18.45 -0.73
N GLY A 13 9.14 -19.01 0.26
CA GLY A 13 10.31 -19.86 0.03
C GLY A 13 10.01 -21.09 -0.82
N VAL A 14 8.89 -21.79 -0.55
CA VAL A 14 8.46 -22.95 -1.36
C VAL A 14 8.22 -22.56 -2.82
N VAL A 15 7.59 -21.40 -3.06
CA VAL A 15 7.30 -20.90 -4.40
C VAL A 15 8.58 -20.56 -5.16
N VAL A 16 9.55 -19.94 -4.49
CA VAL A 16 10.87 -19.61 -5.07
C VAL A 16 11.63 -20.88 -5.44
N VAL A 17 11.68 -21.87 -4.55
CA VAL A 17 12.33 -23.16 -4.82
C VAL A 17 11.66 -23.88 -6.01
N LEU A 18 10.33 -23.89 -6.06
CA LEU A 18 9.59 -24.50 -7.16
C LEU A 18 9.83 -23.77 -8.49
N ALA A 19 9.85 -22.44 -8.50
CA ALA A 19 10.14 -21.63 -9.68
C ALA A 19 11.53 -21.92 -10.25
N PHE A 20 12.54 -22.00 -9.36
CA PHE A 20 13.89 -22.36 -9.74
C PHE A 20 14.00 -23.81 -10.26
N ALA A 21 13.37 -24.77 -9.58
CA ALA A 21 13.38 -26.15 -10.02
C ALA A 21 12.74 -26.31 -11.42
N LEU A 22 11.59 -25.67 -11.64
CA LEU A 22 10.91 -25.70 -12.93
C LEU A 22 11.71 -25.00 -14.04
N SER A 23 12.43 -23.91 -13.75
CA SER A 23 13.28 -23.26 -14.76
C SER A 23 14.47 -24.15 -15.16
N VAL A 24 15.07 -24.87 -14.21
CA VAL A 24 16.11 -25.87 -14.49
C VAL A 24 15.56 -27.06 -15.27
N VAL A 25 14.36 -27.55 -14.95
CA VAL A 25 13.70 -28.61 -15.72
C VAL A 25 13.46 -28.14 -17.15
N LEU A 26 12.97 -26.91 -17.35
CA LEU A 26 12.75 -26.34 -18.68
C LEU A 26 14.05 -26.30 -19.51
N LEU A 27 15.16 -25.89 -18.90
CA LEU A 27 16.48 -25.89 -19.55
C LEU A 27 16.90 -27.29 -20.00
N ARG A 28 16.59 -28.32 -19.22
CA ARG A 28 16.92 -29.71 -19.55
C ARG A 28 16.00 -30.32 -20.60
N THR A 29 14.71 -30.04 -20.54
CA THR A 29 13.72 -30.62 -21.46
C THR A 29 13.73 -29.96 -22.83
N THR A 30 14.08 -28.66 -22.88
CA THR A 30 14.00 -27.86 -24.09
C THR A 30 15.23 -26.95 -24.31
N PRO A 31 16.47 -27.48 -24.28
CA PRO A 31 17.66 -26.66 -24.48
C PRO A 31 17.66 -25.97 -25.85
N GLN A 32 17.18 -26.68 -26.89
CA GLN A 32 17.09 -26.17 -28.25
C GLN A 32 16.10 -25.01 -28.42
N VAL A 33 15.12 -24.86 -27.53
CA VAL A 33 14.17 -23.71 -27.53
C VAL A 33 14.83 -22.44 -27.01
N ILE A 34 15.92 -22.57 -26.25
CA ILE A 34 16.56 -21.47 -25.55
C ILE A 34 17.89 -21.09 -26.20
N SER A 35 18.62 -22.07 -26.75
CA SER A 35 19.94 -21.86 -27.39
C SER A 35 20.04 -22.40 -28.82
N GLY A 36 18.98 -22.96 -29.39
CA GLY A 36 19.03 -23.55 -30.73
C GLY A 36 19.04 -22.50 -31.84
N PRO A 37 19.36 -22.91 -33.09
CA PRO A 37 19.24 -22.08 -34.29
C PRO A 37 17.77 -21.91 -34.65
N ILE A 38 17.03 -21.22 -33.78
CA ILE A 38 15.63 -20.87 -33.96
C ILE A 38 15.57 -19.72 -34.96
N PRO A 39 14.55 -19.69 -35.84
CA PRO A 39 14.35 -18.55 -36.71
C PRO A 39 14.35 -17.22 -35.93
N PRO A 40 15.06 -16.18 -36.40
CA PRO A 40 15.22 -14.92 -35.67
C PRO A 40 13.91 -14.28 -35.20
N TRP A 41 12.82 -14.49 -35.95
CA TRP A 41 11.50 -13.94 -35.67
C TRP A 41 10.82 -14.55 -34.43
N SER A 42 11.22 -15.73 -33.96
CA SER A 42 10.67 -16.37 -32.76
C SER A 42 11.66 -16.43 -31.59
N GLY A 43 12.97 -16.50 -31.85
CA GLY A 43 13.99 -16.45 -30.79
C GLY A 43 14.19 -15.06 -30.18
N SER A 44 14.22 -14.00 -31.00
CA SER A 44 14.50 -12.63 -30.53
C SER A 44 13.46 -12.10 -29.54
N PRO A 45 12.13 -12.29 -29.74
CA PRO A 45 11.14 -11.82 -28.77
C PRO A 45 11.24 -12.50 -27.40
N ALA A 46 11.52 -13.81 -27.35
CA ALA A 46 11.70 -14.54 -26.09
C ALA A 46 12.92 -14.01 -25.32
N MET A 47 14.03 -13.79 -26.04
CA MET A 47 15.26 -13.22 -25.49
C MET A 47 15.06 -11.78 -24.99
N PHE A 48 14.34 -10.95 -25.74
CA PHE A 48 13.94 -9.62 -25.29
C PHE A 48 13.12 -9.67 -23.99
N CYS A 49 12.16 -10.58 -23.90
CA CYS A 49 11.35 -10.74 -22.68
C CYS A 49 12.20 -11.18 -21.48
N LEU A 50 13.12 -12.13 -21.65
CA LEU A 50 14.05 -12.54 -20.57
C LEU A 50 14.91 -11.36 -20.10
N GLY A 51 15.45 -10.59 -21.03
CA GLY A 51 16.22 -9.39 -20.73
C GLY A 51 15.39 -8.36 -19.95
N PHE A 52 14.15 -8.12 -20.36
CA PHE A 52 13.26 -7.18 -19.67
C PHE A 52 12.90 -7.62 -18.25
N LEU A 53 12.64 -8.91 -18.05
CA LEU A 53 12.14 -9.42 -16.77
C LEU A 53 13.19 -9.37 -15.65
N VAL A 54 14.50 -9.39 -15.95
CA VAL A 54 15.54 -9.34 -14.90
C VAL A 54 15.55 -7.98 -14.17
N PRO A 55 15.73 -6.83 -14.85
CA PRO A 55 15.61 -5.52 -14.22
C PRO A 55 14.20 -5.24 -13.71
N GLY A 56 13.17 -5.74 -14.41
CA GLY A 56 11.78 -5.64 -13.95
C GLY A 56 11.58 -6.32 -12.59
N ALA A 57 12.11 -7.53 -12.43
CA ALA A 57 12.04 -8.27 -11.18
C ALA A 57 12.87 -7.61 -10.06
N LEU A 58 14.03 -7.03 -10.37
CA LEU A 58 14.80 -6.21 -9.43
C LEU A 58 14.03 -4.97 -8.97
N GLY A 59 13.36 -4.27 -9.89
CA GLY A 59 12.50 -3.14 -9.54
C GLY A 59 11.32 -3.57 -8.64
N LEU A 60 10.78 -4.76 -8.85
CA LEU A 60 9.75 -5.34 -7.96
C LEU A 60 10.28 -5.69 -6.56
N LEU A 61 11.60 -5.78 -6.33
CA LEU A 61 12.15 -6.01 -4.99
C LEU A 61 12.07 -4.78 -4.08
N VAL A 62 11.99 -3.59 -4.68
CA VAL A 62 11.96 -2.31 -3.97
C VAL A 62 10.72 -2.22 -3.08
N GLU A 63 9.55 -2.52 -3.63
CA GLU A 63 8.28 -2.51 -2.90
C GLU A 63 8.05 -3.84 -2.17
N GLU A 64 7.79 -3.81 -0.86
CA GLU A 64 7.68 -5.01 -0.03
C GLU A 64 6.59 -6.00 -0.51
N ARG A 65 5.53 -5.46 -1.12
CA ARG A 65 4.41 -6.27 -1.62
C ARG A 65 4.73 -7.01 -2.91
N THR A 66 5.50 -6.40 -3.81
CA THR A 66 5.96 -7.07 -5.03
C THR A 66 7.24 -7.85 -4.80
N ARG A 67 7.93 -7.65 -3.67
CA ARG A 67 9.23 -8.26 -3.38
C ARG A 67 9.24 -9.76 -3.57
N SER A 68 8.28 -10.48 -3.01
CA SER A 68 8.23 -11.94 -3.18
C SER A 68 7.94 -12.36 -4.62
N GLY A 69 7.13 -11.58 -5.35
CA GLY A 69 6.95 -11.73 -6.79
C GLY A 69 8.23 -11.49 -7.58
N GLY A 70 9.02 -10.47 -7.21
CA GLY A 70 10.33 -10.17 -7.78
C GLY A 70 11.33 -11.31 -7.51
N VAL A 71 11.41 -11.82 -6.29
CA VAL A 71 12.28 -12.97 -5.96
C VAL A 71 11.87 -14.21 -6.75
N ALA A 72 10.57 -14.53 -6.81
CA ALA A 72 10.07 -15.67 -7.58
C ALA A 72 10.33 -15.51 -9.09
N LEU A 73 10.16 -14.29 -9.62
CA LEU A 73 10.51 -13.98 -11.00
C LEU A 73 12.00 -14.16 -11.25
N LEU A 74 12.89 -13.68 -10.38
CA LEU A 74 14.33 -13.87 -10.51
C LEU A 74 14.70 -15.36 -10.47
N ALA A 75 14.12 -16.13 -9.56
CA ALA A 75 14.33 -17.58 -9.48
C ALA A 75 13.95 -18.31 -10.77
N PHE A 76 12.91 -17.82 -11.45
CA PHE A 76 12.49 -18.28 -12.76
C PHE A 76 13.41 -17.77 -13.89
N THR A 77 13.71 -16.48 -13.94
CA THR A 77 14.36 -15.83 -15.10
C THR A 77 15.87 -15.89 -15.09
N VAL A 78 16.53 -15.83 -13.94
CA VAL A 78 18.00 -15.78 -13.86
C VAL A 78 18.65 -17.05 -14.46
N PRO A 79 18.18 -18.28 -14.16
CA PRO A 79 18.75 -19.48 -14.78
C PRO A 79 18.61 -19.47 -16.31
N LEU A 80 17.45 -19.07 -16.80
CA LEU A 80 17.16 -18.97 -18.24
C LEU A 80 18.02 -17.89 -18.89
N PHE A 81 18.09 -16.71 -18.28
CA PHE A 81 18.88 -15.57 -18.73
C PHE A 81 20.36 -15.95 -18.84
N PHE A 82 20.93 -16.57 -17.81
CA PHE A 82 22.35 -16.93 -17.80
C PHE A 82 22.69 -17.97 -18.87
N PHE A 83 21.86 -19.01 -19.00
CA PHE A 83 22.04 -20.01 -20.05
C PHE A 83 21.90 -19.41 -21.45
N SER A 84 20.89 -18.56 -21.66
CA SER A 84 20.67 -17.81 -22.89
C SER A 84 21.85 -16.89 -23.21
N PHE A 85 22.36 -16.14 -22.24
CA PHE A 85 23.47 -15.21 -22.42
C PHE A 85 24.74 -15.90 -22.92
N LEU A 86 25.04 -17.10 -22.40
CA LEU A 86 26.24 -17.85 -22.78
C LEU A 86 26.14 -18.56 -24.14
N ASN A 87 24.93 -18.95 -24.56
CA ASN A 87 24.74 -19.86 -25.69
C ASN A 87 24.01 -19.24 -26.89
N SER A 88 23.60 -17.97 -26.84
CA SER A 88 22.76 -17.39 -27.89
C SER A 88 23.56 -16.87 -29.09
N PRO A 89 23.13 -17.18 -30.33
CA PRO A 89 23.70 -16.57 -31.53
C PRO A 89 23.33 -15.08 -31.65
N GLN A 90 24.09 -14.32 -32.44
CA GLN A 90 23.79 -12.92 -32.79
C GLN A 90 22.70 -12.90 -33.88
N PRO A 91 21.41 -12.99 -33.49
CA PRO A 91 20.61 -11.83 -33.09
C PRO A 91 19.88 -11.96 -31.73
N GLY A 92 19.92 -13.12 -31.10
CA GLY A 92 19.31 -13.33 -29.77
C GLY A 92 19.99 -12.50 -28.69
N PHE A 93 21.31 -12.34 -28.78
CA PHE A 93 22.09 -11.53 -27.84
C PHE A 93 21.71 -10.04 -27.87
N THR A 94 21.53 -9.44 -29.06
CA THR A 94 21.15 -8.02 -29.17
C THR A 94 19.73 -7.80 -28.65
N ALA A 95 18.81 -8.73 -28.91
CA ALA A 95 17.46 -8.68 -28.35
C ALA A 95 17.46 -8.77 -26.81
N LEU A 96 18.32 -9.61 -26.23
CA LEU A 96 18.50 -9.72 -24.78
C LEU A 96 18.96 -8.40 -24.15
N LEU A 97 19.97 -7.75 -24.75
CA LEU A 97 20.46 -6.44 -24.30
C LEU A 97 19.40 -5.34 -24.46
N GLY A 98 18.66 -5.34 -25.57
CA GLY A 98 17.54 -4.43 -25.77
C GLY A 98 16.45 -4.61 -24.69
N GLY A 99 16.17 -5.87 -24.35
CA GLY A 99 15.27 -6.23 -23.24
C GLY A 99 15.75 -5.67 -21.91
N LEU A 100 17.02 -5.87 -21.56
CA LEU A 100 17.63 -5.33 -20.33
C LEU A 100 17.49 -3.80 -20.25
N GLY A 101 17.82 -3.10 -21.34
CA GLY A 101 17.70 -1.63 -21.41
C GLY A 101 16.26 -1.16 -21.20
N ALA A 102 15.30 -1.79 -21.89
CA ALA A 102 13.88 -1.46 -21.74
C ALA A 102 13.36 -1.77 -20.33
N GLY A 103 13.72 -2.92 -19.76
CA GLY A 103 13.36 -3.32 -18.40
C GLY A 103 13.90 -2.34 -17.36
N ALA A 104 15.17 -1.94 -17.49
CA ALA A 104 15.81 -0.97 -16.60
C ALA A 104 15.15 0.42 -16.69
N ALA A 105 14.84 0.89 -17.91
CA ALA A 105 14.15 2.17 -18.11
C ALA A 105 12.76 2.18 -17.46
N VAL A 106 11.99 1.09 -17.59
CA VAL A 106 10.68 0.96 -16.94
C VAL A 106 10.83 0.88 -15.41
N ALA A 107 11.78 0.09 -14.89
CA ALA A 107 12.02 -0.01 -13.45
C ALA A 107 12.41 1.35 -12.83
N LEU A 108 13.35 2.08 -13.45
CA LEU A 108 13.77 3.41 -12.99
C LEU A 108 12.64 4.45 -13.10
N GLY A 109 11.92 4.46 -14.24
CA GLY A 109 10.82 5.40 -14.45
C GLY A 109 9.64 5.17 -13.50
N THR A 110 9.36 3.91 -13.15
CA THR A 110 8.32 3.57 -12.16
C THR A 110 8.76 3.85 -10.74
N PHE A 111 10.04 3.65 -10.41
CA PHE A 111 10.63 4.04 -9.13
C PHE A 111 10.51 5.55 -8.89
N TRP A 112 10.95 6.40 -9.82
CA TRP A 112 10.86 7.86 -9.68
C TRP A 112 9.43 8.40 -9.64
N LYS A 113 8.48 7.72 -10.28
CA LYS A 113 7.06 8.11 -10.25
C LYS A 113 6.30 7.51 -9.07
N ASN A 114 6.92 6.63 -8.27
CA ASN A 114 6.26 5.80 -7.26
C ASN A 114 5.02 5.06 -7.85
N ARG A 115 5.22 4.37 -8.98
CA ARG A 115 4.18 3.64 -9.74
C ARG A 115 4.54 2.16 -9.92
N SER A 116 4.70 1.46 -8.80
CA SER A 116 4.97 0.01 -8.78
C SER A 116 3.83 -0.81 -9.41
N ASP A 117 2.61 -0.26 -9.50
CA ASP A 117 1.48 -0.82 -10.24
C ASP A 117 1.77 -1.01 -11.74
N ILE A 118 2.41 -0.02 -12.37
CA ILE A 118 2.81 -0.07 -13.79
C ILE A 118 3.87 -1.15 -13.99
N LEU A 119 4.84 -1.26 -13.08
CA LEU A 119 5.91 -2.25 -13.17
C LEU A 119 5.37 -3.68 -13.03
N SER A 120 4.44 -3.91 -12.08
CA SER A 120 3.76 -5.20 -11.92
C SER A 120 2.93 -5.55 -13.16
N TRP A 121 2.18 -4.59 -13.71
CA TRP A 121 1.42 -4.78 -14.95
C TRP A 121 2.32 -5.14 -16.14
N ALA A 122 3.40 -4.37 -16.36
CA ALA A 122 4.36 -4.60 -17.43
C ALA A 122 5.03 -5.98 -17.29
N SER A 123 5.48 -6.34 -16.07
CA SER A 123 6.09 -7.65 -15.81
C SER A 123 5.14 -8.80 -16.12
N ARG A 124 3.86 -8.70 -15.73
CA ARG A 124 2.85 -9.73 -16.06
C ARG A 124 2.58 -9.82 -17.56
N PHE A 125 2.53 -8.68 -18.25
CA PHE A 125 2.37 -8.66 -19.69
C PHE A 125 3.56 -9.36 -20.38
N VAL A 126 4.78 -9.03 -19.97
CA VAL A 126 6.00 -9.63 -20.52
C VAL A 126 6.12 -11.12 -20.17
N VAL A 127 5.71 -11.56 -18.98
CA VAL A 127 5.62 -13.00 -18.64
C VAL A 127 4.66 -13.73 -19.61
N LYS A 128 3.47 -13.16 -19.88
CA LYS A 128 2.53 -13.75 -20.83
C LYS A 128 3.12 -13.81 -22.24
N LEU A 129 3.72 -12.71 -22.68
CA LEU A 129 4.35 -12.63 -24.00
C LEU A 129 5.46 -13.68 -24.14
N PHE A 130 6.37 -13.76 -23.16
CA PHE A 130 7.41 -14.77 -23.09
C PHE A 130 6.83 -16.18 -23.21
N SER A 131 5.80 -16.47 -22.44
CA SER A 131 5.19 -17.81 -22.38
C SER A 131 4.53 -18.20 -23.69
N VAL A 132 3.84 -17.26 -24.35
CA VAL A 132 3.25 -17.47 -25.68
C VAL A 132 4.33 -17.69 -26.72
N THR A 133 5.41 -16.89 -26.71
CA THR A 133 6.52 -17.06 -27.65
C THR A 133 7.21 -18.42 -27.45
N MET A 134 7.48 -18.81 -26.20
CA MET A 134 8.11 -20.10 -25.89
C MET A 134 7.22 -21.28 -26.28
N ALA A 135 5.90 -21.20 -26.02
CA ALA A 135 4.96 -22.23 -26.45
C ALA A 135 4.91 -22.36 -27.97
N ALA A 136 4.90 -21.24 -28.71
CA ALA A 136 4.93 -21.25 -30.17
C ALA A 136 6.22 -21.91 -30.70
N VAL A 137 7.38 -21.60 -30.11
CA VAL A 137 8.65 -22.24 -30.49
C VAL A 137 8.63 -23.74 -30.20
N ILE A 138 8.11 -24.17 -29.04
CA ILE A 138 7.98 -25.60 -28.71
C ILE A 138 7.07 -26.33 -29.70
N ILE A 139 5.93 -25.72 -30.07
CA ILE A 139 5.00 -26.30 -31.05
C ILE A 139 5.67 -26.46 -32.41
N ILE A 140 6.45 -25.46 -32.85
CA ILE A 140 7.21 -25.54 -34.11
C ILE A 140 8.24 -26.67 -34.06
N LEU A 141 8.95 -26.82 -32.94
CA LEU A 141 9.94 -27.89 -32.76
C LEU A 141 9.29 -29.27 -32.60
N LEU A 142 8.02 -29.35 -32.19
CA LEU A 142 7.25 -30.60 -32.06
C LEU A 142 7.10 -31.35 -33.38
N VAL A 143 7.20 -30.62 -34.50
CA VAL A 143 7.18 -31.20 -35.85
C VAL A 143 8.50 -31.93 -36.18
N SER A 144 9.59 -31.63 -35.47
CA SER A 144 10.95 -32.00 -35.87
C SER A 144 11.75 -32.75 -34.79
N ALA A 145 11.20 -32.96 -33.59
CA ALA A 145 11.91 -33.51 -32.43
C ALA A 145 11.01 -34.45 -31.58
N PRO A 146 11.59 -35.23 -30.64
CA PRO A 146 10.84 -36.22 -29.87
C PRO A 146 9.67 -35.63 -29.08
N VAL A 147 8.48 -36.19 -29.31
CA VAL A 147 7.19 -35.70 -28.79
C VAL A 147 7.15 -35.62 -27.26
N LEU A 148 7.75 -36.60 -26.56
CA LEU A 148 7.65 -36.72 -25.10
C LEU A 148 8.40 -35.61 -24.35
N SER A 149 9.60 -35.23 -24.81
CA SER A 149 10.40 -34.15 -24.18
C SER A 149 9.79 -32.77 -24.41
N LEU A 150 9.17 -32.56 -25.58
CA LEU A 150 8.56 -31.28 -25.93
C LEU A 150 7.19 -31.09 -25.28
N ALA A 151 6.39 -32.15 -25.14
CA ALA A 151 5.15 -32.13 -24.35
C ALA A 151 5.44 -31.80 -22.88
N GLY A 152 6.52 -32.37 -22.31
CA GLY A 152 7.00 -32.01 -20.98
C GLY A 152 7.40 -30.53 -20.87
N GLY A 153 8.12 -30.00 -21.86
CA GLY A 153 8.48 -28.58 -21.91
C GLY A 153 7.27 -27.64 -21.94
N LEU A 154 6.22 -27.98 -22.69
CA LEU A 154 4.98 -27.20 -22.74
C LEU A 154 4.27 -27.19 -21.37
N ALA A 155 4.16 -28.34 -20.71
CA ALA A 155 3.58 -28.43 -19.38
C ALA A 155 4.36 -27.60 -18.35
N VAL A 156 5.70 -27.64 -18.43
CA VAL A 156 6.58 -26.86 -17.55
C VAL A 156 6.42 -25.35 -17.79
N ILE A 157 6.30 -24.90 -19.04
CA ILE A 157 6.02 -23.48 -19.33
C ILE A 157 4.66 -23.06 -18.80
N ILE A 158 3.61 -23.87 -18.97
CA ILE A 158 2.29 -23.55 -18.42
C ILE A 158 2.37 -23.43 -16.89
N ALA A 159 3.04 -24.36 -16.22
CA ALA A 159 3.24 -24.32 -14.78
C ALA A 159 4.04 -23.07 -14.34
N LEU A 160 5.14 -22.75 -15.03
CA LEU A 160 5.94 -21.55 -14.77
C LEU A 160 5.15 -20.27 -15.00
N THR A 161 4.35 -20.21 -16.06
CA THR A 161 3.49 -19.06 -16.39
C THR A 161 2.48 -18.83 -15.26
N PHE A 162 1.81 -19.90 -14.83
CA PHE A 162 0.85 -19.83 -13.74
C PHE A 162 1.53 -19.38 -12.44
N LEU A 163 2.68 -19.96 -12.10
CA LEU A 163 3.44 -19.62 -10.91
C LEU A 163 3.93 -18.17 -10.93
N ALA A 164 4.48 -17.70 -12.05
CA ALA A 164 4.96 -16.33 -12.22
C ALA A 164 3.82 -15.32 -12.17
N LEU A 165 2.69 -15.58 -12.83
CA LEU A 165 1.51 -14.70 -12.78
C LEU A 165 0.84 -14.67 -11.41
N TRP A 166 0.89 -15.78 -10.67
CA TRP A 166 0.41 -15.87 -9.30
C TRP A 166 1.35 -15.14 -8.32
N ALA A 167 2.66 -15.27 -8.50
CA ALA A 167 3.67 -14.60 -7.68
C ALA A 167 3.69 -13.08 -7.90
N VAL A 168 3.54 -12.62 -9.15
CA VAL A 168 3.41 -11.19 -9.47
C VAL A 168 1.99 -10.71 -9.19
N ARG A 169 1.72 -10.45 -7.90
CA ARG A 169 0.44 -9.92 -7.44
C ARG A 169 0.15 -8.57 -8.11
N ARG A 170 -1.13 -8.34 -8.46
CA ARG A 170 -1.60 -7.00 -8.85
C ARG A 170 -1.41 -6.07 -7.66
N VAL A 171 -0.74 -4.95 -7.90
CA VAL A 171 -0.58 -3.88 -6.91
C VAL A 171 -1.39 -2.70 -7.39
N ARG A 172 -2.29 -2.21 -6.53
CA ARG A 172 -2.95 -0.92 -6.73
C ARG A 172 -1.97 0.19 -6.39
N ARG A 173 -2.24 1.39 -6.89
CA ARG A 173 -1.46 2.60 -6.64
C ARG A 173 -1.14 2.73 -5.14
N SER A 174 0.10 3.09 -4.79
CA SER A 174 0.63 3.17 -3.43
C SER A 174 0.02 4.28 -2.55
N GLU A 175 -1.13 4.84 -2.95
CA GLU A 175 -1.88 5.80 -2.14
C GLU A 175 -2.30 5.12 -0.82
N THR A 176 -1.91 5.77 0.28
CA THR A 176 -2.25 5.36 1.63
C THR A 176 -3.47 6.16 2.08
N PHE A 177 -4.46 5.47 2.62
CA PHE A 177 -5.66 6.10 3.18
C PHE A 177 -5.76 5.78 4.67
N ILE A 178 -6.03 6.79 5.49
CA ILE A 178 -6.14 6.63 6.95
C ILE A 178 -7.61 6.65 7.36
N LEU A 179 -8.05 5.54 7.95
CA LEU A 179 -9.41 5.30 8.39
C LEU A 179 -9.46 5.24 9.92
N GLY A 180 -10.25 6.12 10.55
CA GLY A 180 -10.33 6.15 12.02
C GLY A 180 -11.62 6.77 12.53
N PRO A 181 -12.22 6.23 13.61
CA PRO A 181 -13.40 6.81 14.23
C PRO A 181 -13.10 8.19 14.84
N LYS A 182 -14.14 8.88 15.33
CA LYS A 182 -13.96 10.10 16.14
C LYS A 182 -13.12 9.76 17.38
N GLY A 183 -12.21 10.65 17.78
CA GLY A 183 -11.35 10.45 18.96
C GLY A 183 -10.04 9.70 18.72
N SER A 184 -9.92 8.95 17.61
CA SER A 184 -8.72 8.16 17.27
C SER A 184 -7.42 8.94 17.03
N GLY A 185 -7.45 10.28 17.11
CA GLY A 185 -6.26 11.12 16.93
C GLY A 185 -5.85 11.38 15.47
N LYS A 186 -6.76 11.22 14.50
CA LYS A 186 -6.49 11.47 13.06
C LYS A 186 -5.76 12.79 12.79
N THR A 187 -6.31 13.91 13.27
CA THR A 187 -5.78 15.24 13.01
C THR A 187 -4.41 15.44 13.68
N LEU A 188 -4.23 15.02 14.94
CA LEU A 188 -2.92 15.05 15.59
C LEU A 188 -1.88 14.17 14.88
N LEU A 189 -2.31 13.00 14.38
CA LEU A 189 -1.45 12.11 13.62
C LEU A 189 -1.00 12.75 12.29
N LEU A 190 -1.91 13.44 11.60
CA LEU A 190 -1.58 14.23 10.41
C LEU A 190 -0.51 15.27 10.72
N LEU A 191 -0.65 16.03 11.81
CA LEU A 191 0.31 17.05 12.20
C LEU A 191 1.68 16.45 12.55
N ALA A 192 1.69 15.31 13.25
CA ALA A 192 2.93 14.59 13.55
C ALA A 192 3.62 14.07 12.27
N MET A 193 2.86 13.51 11.33
CA MET A 193 3.40 13.08 10.03
C MET A 193 3.89 14.27 9.20
N TYR A 194 3.18 15.39 9.20
CA TYR A 194 3.60 16.62 8.54
C TYR A 194 4.93 17.12 9.10
N SER A 195 5.04 17.29 10.41
CA SER A 195 6.27 17.73 11.08
C SER A 195 7.44 16.81 10.79
N HIS A 196 7.22 15.49 10.82
CA HIS A 196 8.25 14.51 10.47
C HIS A 196 8.69 14.62 9.00
N ILE A 197 7.74 14.72 8.06
CA ILE A 197 8.04 14.81 6.62
C ILE A 197 8.78 16.11 6.28
N VAL A 198 8.38 17.24 6.88
CA VAL A 198 9.04 18.53 6.65
C VAL A 198 10.47 18.52 7.20
N ARG A 199 10.67 18.01 8.42
CA ARG A 199 11.99 18.01 9.10
C ARG A 199 12.97 17.00 8.51
N GLU A 200 12.53 15.75 8.33
CA GLU A 200 13.43 14.63 7.97
C GLU A 200 13.56 14.42 6.45
N PHE A 201 12.59 14.89 5.66
CA PHE A 201 12.54 14.63 4.21
C PHE A 201 12.50 15.91 3.37
N SER A 202 12.84 17.06 3.95
CA SER A 202 12.77 18.39 3.30
C SER A 202 11.45 18.61 2.58
N GLY A 203 10.36 18.20 3.25
CA GLY A 203 9.07 18.01 2.62
C GLY A 203 8.28 19.29 2.35
N ARG A 204 7.26 19.17 1.50
CA ARG A 204 6.28 20.20 1.15
C ARG A 204 4.88 19.64 1.28
N ARG A 205 3.91 20.51 1.58
CA ARG A 205 2.49 20.17 1.61
C ARG A 205 1.74 20.85 0.48
N GLU A 206 0.71 20.18 0.01
CA GLU A 206 -0.40 20.77 -0.76
C GLU A 206 -1.69 20.40 -0.04
N GLU A 207 -2.65 21.31 0.05
CA GLU A 207 -3.92 21.05 0.73
C GLU A 207 -5.12 21.56 -0.08
N VAL A 208 -6.22 20.82 -0.03
CA VAL A 208 -7.53 21.23 -0.54
C VAL A 208 -8.53 20.96 0.56
N ILE A 209 -9.17 22.03 1.03
CA ILE A 209 -10.15 22.01 2.12
C ILE A 209 -11.50 22.47 1.55
N LEU A 210 -12.53 21.68 1.82
CA LEU A 210 -13.94 21.94 1.56
C LEU A 210 -14.66 21.90 2.92
N ALA A 211 -14.84 23.06 3.53
CA ALA A 211 -15.50 23.25 4.82
C ALA A 211 -16.09 24.66 4.90
N GLU A 212 -17.04 24.88 5.82
CA GLU A 212 -17.54 26.23 6.10
C GLU A 212 -16.45 27.12 6.72
N ASP A 213 -15.68 26.57 7.65
CA ASP A 213 -14.54 27.22 8.29
C ASP A 213 -13.23 26.54 7.84
N GLU A 214 -12.71 27.00 6.70
CA GLU A 214 -11.50 26.45 6.10
C GLU A 214 -10.26 26.67 6.98
N GLU A 215 -10.15 27.84 7.62
CA GLU A 215 -8.97 28.25 8.39
C GLU A 215 -8.72 27.25 9.53
N LYS A 216 -9.77 26.85 10.26
CA LYS A 216 -9.65 25.85 11.33
C LYS A 216 -9.08 24.48 10.91
N MET A 217 -9.09 24.16 9.62
CA MET A 217 -8.54 22.90 9.09
C MET A 217 -7.17 23.06 8.42
N ARG A 218 -6.65 24.28 8.26
CA ARG A 218 -5.32 24.50 7.67
C ARG A 218 -4.24 24.01 8.63
N ILE A 219 -3.21 23.37 8.08
CA ILE A 219 -2.11 22.85 8.92
C ILE A 219 -1.41 23.99 9.68
N GLU A 220 -1.29 25.18 9.08
CA GLU A 220 -0.77 26.38 9.77
C GLU A 220 -1.55 26.72 11.04
N ASP A 221 -2.87 26.87 10.93
CA ASP A 221 -3.73 27.25 12.05
C ASP A 221 -3.81 26.14 13.11
N LEU A 222 -3.83 24.88 12.67
CA LEU A 222 -3.78 23.72 13.57
C LEU A 222 -2.47 23.64 14.37
N LEU A 223 -1.33 23.98 13.76
CA LEU A 223 -0.04 24.04 14.45
C LEU A 223 0.06 25.25 15.37
N SER A 224 -0.41 26.42 14.93
CA SER A 224 -0.46 27.63 15.75
C SER A 224 -1.32 27.41 17.00
N GLY A 225 -2.49 26.80 16.85
CA GLY A 225 -3.34 26.43 17.97
C GLY A 225 -2.64 25.48 18.95
N LEU A 226 -1.93 24.47 18.43
CA LEU A 226 -1.12 23.59 19.28
C LEU A 226 -0.06 24.37 20.05
N GLU A 227 0.67 25.30 19.45
CA GLU A 227 1.68 26.11 20.16
C GLU A 227 1.08 26.92 21.32
N GLU A 228 -0.19 27.33 21.19
CA GLU A 228 -0.98 27.99 22.22
C GLU A 228 -1.56 27.01 23.27
N GLY A 229 -1.39 25.70 23.07
CA GLY A 229 -1.93 24.64 23.93
C GLY A 229 -3.37 24.25 23.59
N ILE A 230 -3.90 24.69 22.45
CA ILE A 230 -5.25 24.39 21.98
C ILE A 230 -5.19 23.14 21.08
N LEU A 231 -5.87 22.07 21.50
CA LEU A 231 -5.97 20.86 20.69
C LEU A 231 -6.83 21.10 19.43
N PRO A 232 -6.46 20.50 18.28
CA PRO A 232 -7.28 20.49 17.09
C PRO A 232 -8.72 20.05 17.38
N PRO A 233 -9.74 20.83 16.96
CA PRO A 233 -11.12 20.42 17.13
C PRO A 233 -11.42 19.18 16.28
N PRO A 234 -12.42 18.36 16.67
CA PRO A 234 -12.88 17.27 15.82
C PRO A 234 -13.41 17.81 14.48
N THR A 235 -13.04 17.17 13.37
CA THR A 235 -13.51 17.51 12.03
C THR A 235 -15.04 17.47 11.96
N GLU A 236 -15.63 18.54 11.42
CA GLU A 236 -17.07 18.71 11.27
C GLU A 236 -17.67 17.78 10.19
N GLU A 237 -18.98 17.55 10.26
CA GLU A 237 -19.69 16.60 9.40
C GLU A 237 -19.73 17.00 7.92
N THR A 238 -19.60 18.29 7.63
CA THR A 238 -19.54 18.85 6.29
C THR A 238 -18.10 19.20 5.89
N GLY A 239 -17.13 18.97 6.78
CA GLY A 239 -15.71 19.24 6.53
C GLY A 239 -15.01 18.07 5.85
N LEU A 240 -14.29 18.38 4.76
CA LEU A 240 -13.38 17.48 4.08
C LEU A 240 -12.09 18.21 3.74
N ALA A 241 -10.97 17.68 4.21
CA ALA A 241 -9.66 18.17 3.81
C ALA A 241 -8.80 17.04 3.24
N VAL A 242 -8.10 17.33 2.16
CA VAL A 242 -7.14 16.42 1.54
C VAL A 242 -5.77 17.08 1.52
N TYR A 243 -4.82 16.47 2.24
CA TYR A 243 -3.45 16.93 2.36
C TYR A 243 -2.54 15.97 1.57
N ARG A 244 -1.68 16.52 0.71
CA ARG A 244 -0.61 15.78 0.04
C ARG A 244 0.71 16.23 0.63
N LEU A 245 1.33 15.33 1.37
CA LEU A 245 2.66 15.51 1.94
C LEU A 245 3.66 14.88 0.99
N SER A 246 4.69 15.62 0.59
CA SER A 246 5.73 15.14 -0.31
C SER A 246 7.12 15.49 0.22
N GLY A 247 8.13 14.67 -0.05
CA GLY A 247 9.51 14.89 0.38
C GLY A 247 10.49 14.00 -0.39
N GLN A 248 11.74 13.99 0.02
CA GLN A 248 12.79 13.14 -0.57
C GLN A 248 13.59 12.46 0.53
N ARG A 249 13.69 11.12 0.43
CA ARG A 249 14.55 10.31 1.29
C ARG A 249 15.89 10.10 0.60
N PHE A 250 16.98 10.35 1.33
CA PHE A 250 18.35 10.28 0.80
C PHE A 250 18.52 11.07 -0.51
N GLU A 251 17.81 12.20 -0.67
CA GLU A 251 17.79 13.07 -1.86
C GLU A 251 17.33 12.42 -3.19
N ILE A 252 17.02 11.11 -3.19
CA ILE A 252 16.79 10.35 -4.44
C ILE A 252 15.43 9.63 -4.43
N ALA A 253 14.94 9.17 -3.28
CA ALA A 253 13.71 8.39 -3.19
C ALA A 253 12.51 9.29 -2.84
N PRO A 254 11.51 9.46 -3.73
CA PRO A 254 10.39 10.36 -3.50
C PRO A 254 9.44 9.81 -2.42
N VAL A 255 9.17 10.63 -1.42
CA VAL A 255 8.20 10.40 -0.35
C VAL A 255 6.91 11.16 -0.72
N ARG A 256 5.76 10.50 -0.75
CA ARG A 256 4.42 11.04 -1.02
C ARG A 256 3.36 10.30 -0.18
N VAL A 257 2.68 11.02 0.69
CA VAL A 257 1.55 10.53 1.48
C VAL A 257 0.35 11.43 1.20
N ALA A 258 -0.82 10.84 0.98
CA ALA A 258 -2.08 11.57 0.97
C ALA A 258 -2.80 11.29 2.29
N PHE A 259 -3.31 12.34 2.93
CA PHE A 259 -4.13 12.24 4.13
C PHE A 259 -5.48 12.87 3.82
N VAL A 260 -6.56 12.19 4.20
CA VAL A 260 -7.92 12.73 4.07
C VAL A 260 -8.45 12.89 5.48
N ASP A 261 -8.68 14.12 5.90
CA ASP A 261 -9.34 14.41 7.17
C ASP A 261 -10.84 14.64 6.96
N TYR A 262 -11.63 13.97 7.79
CA TYR A 262 -13.08 13.90 7.67
C TYR A 262 -13.71 13.49 9.01
N ALA A 263 -15.00 13.80 9.17
CA ALA A 263 -15.76 13.37 10.34
C ALA A 263 -15.82 11.84 10.46
N GLY A 264 -15.41 11.31 11.62
CA GLY A 264 -15.30 9.87 11.85
C GLY A 264 -16.58 9.04 11.65
N LYS A 265 -17.76 9.68 11.57
CA LYS A 265 -19.03 9.00 11.27
C LYS A 265 -19.07 8.38 9.87
N TYR A 266 -18.32 8.93 8.92
CA TYR A 266 -18.23 8.41 7.55
C TYR A 266 -17.18 7.32 7.38
N ALA A 267 -16.63 6.79 8.49
CA ALA A 267 -15.67 5.70 8.42
C ALA A 267 -16.26 4.38 7.87
N ALA A 268 -17.59 4.26 7.87
CA ALA A 268 -18.28 3.14 7.23
C ALA A 268 -18.47 3.40 5.72
N PRO A 269 -18.10 2.45 4.85
CA PRO A 269 -18.25 2.61 3.41
C PRO A 269 -19.73 2.61 3.02
N LEU A 270 -20.06 3.43 2.01
CA LEU A 270 -21.37 3.44 1.38
C LEU A 270 -21.68 2.08 0.74
N SER A 271 -22.96 1.68 0.75
CA SER A 271 -23.44 0.58 -0.09
C SER A 271 -23.39 0.98 -1.57
N GLY A 272 -23.33 0.00 -2.48
CA GLY A 272 -23.23 0.30 -3.92
C GLY A 272 -24.39 1.15 -4.46
N THR A 273 -25.61 0.95 -3.94
CA THR A 273 -26.78 1.78 -4.31
C THR A 273 -26.66 3.19 -3.75
N ALA A 274 -26.33 3.33 -2.46
CA ALA A 274 -26.16 4.63 -1.82
C ALA A 274 -25.03 5.44 -2.47
N TYR A 275 -23.94 4.79 -2.87
CA TYR A 275 -22.85 5.42 -3.61
C TYR A 275 -23.29 5.94 -4.98
N ALA A 276 -24.02 5.13 -5.75
CA ALA A 276 -24.50 5.54 -7.07
C ALA A 276 -25.49 6.72 -6.99
N ASP A 277 -26.37 6.73 -6.00
CA ASP A 277 -27.34 7.83 -5.83
C ASP A 277 -26.68 9.10 -5.31
N ALA A 278 -25.71 8.97 -4.40
CA ALA A 278 -24.87 10.05 -3.93
C ALA A 278 -24.05 10.69 -5.08
N LEU A 279 -23.48 9.87 -5.97
CA LEU A 279 -22.80 10.35 -7.18
C LEU A 279 -23.73 11.12 -8.11
N LYS A 280 -24.98 10.67 -8.30
CA LYS A 280 -25.96 11.40 -9.14
C LYS A 280 -26.27 12.77 -8.56
N ARG A 281 -26.42 12.89 -7.23
CA ARG A 281 -26.67 14.18 -6.56
C ARG A 281 -25.50 15.14 -6.76
N VAL A 282 -24.27 14.69 -6.51
CA VAL A 282 -23.06 15.49 -6.76
C VAL A 282 -22.97 15.88 -8.24
N ALA A 283 -23.21 14.93 -9.15
CA ALA A 283 -23.16 15.19 -10.58
C ALA A 283 -24.21 16.22 -11.04
N ALA A 284 -25.42 16.14 -10.49
CA ALA A 284 -26.48 17.11 -10.76
C ALA A 284 -26.11 18.52 -10.26
N ALA A 285 -25.55 18.63 -9.05
CA ALA A 285 -25.13 19.92 -8.48
C ALA A 285 -24.02 20.59 -9.30
N VAL A 286 -23.10 19.80 -9.86
CA VAL A 286 -21.95 20.29 -10.63
C VAL A 286 -22.28 20.41 -12.14
N GLY A 287 -23.46 19.96 -12.57
CA GLY A 287 -23.89 19.98 -13.98
C GLY A 287 -23.07 19.04 -14.88
N ALA A 288 -22.59 17.93 -14.34
CA ALA A 288 -21.71 16.98 -15.03
C ALA A 288 -22.35 15.60 -15.20
N GLU A 289 -21.85 14.80 -16.14
CA GLU A 289 -22.27 13.42 -16.28
C GLU A 289 -21.76 12.57 -15.10
N PRO A 290 -22.59 11.73 -14.45
CA PRO A 290 -22.18 10.93 -13.28
C PRO A 290 -20.91 10.10 -13.50
N ARG A 291 -20.72 9.54 -14.71
CA ARG A 291 -19.52 8.77 -15.06
C ARG A 291 -18.23 9.60 -15.04
N LEU A 292 -18.30 10.86 -15.46
CA LEU A 292 -17.16 11.77 -15.45
C LEU A 292 -16.81 12.19 -14.02
N VAL A 293 -17.83 12.41 -13.18
CA VAL A 293 -17.65 12.67 -11.75
C VAL A 293 -17.03 11.46 -11.07
N GLU A 294 -17.58 10.26 -11.27
CA GLU A 294 -17.05 9.01 -10.68
C GLU A 294 -15.57 8.77 -11.02
N ALA A 295 -15.15 9.04 -12.25
CA ALA A 295 -13.76 8.90 -12.66
C ALA A 295 -12.82 9.83 -11.86
N LYS A 296 -13.25 11.07 -11.62
CA LYS A 296 -12.42 12.15 -11.06
C LYS A 296 -12.59 12.37 -9.55
N ILE A 297 -13.73 12.00 -8.97
CA ILE A 297 -14.04 12.24 -7.57
C ILE A 297 -13.00 11.59 -6.64
N GLY A 298 -12.68 12.29 -5.55
CA GLY A 298 -11.56 11.96 -4.67
C GLY A 298 -10.16 12.22 -5.26
N SER A 299 -10.00 12.80 -6.46
CA SER A 299 -8.69 13.31 -6.87
C SER A 299 -8.45 14.70 -6.29
N PHE A 300 -7.21 14.98 -5.90
CA PHE A 300 -6.83 16.29 -5.37
C PHE A 300 -7.16 17.42 -6.37
N GLU A 301 -6.86 17.19 -7.64
CA GLU A 301 -7.09 18.14 -8.73
C GLU A 301 -8.58 18.39 -8.95
N TYR A 302 -9.41 17.34 -8.81
CA TYR A 302 -10.86 17.49 -8.94
C TYR A 302 -11.50 18.20 -7.75
N LEU A 303 -11.05 17.91 -6.53
CA LEU A 303 -11.50 18.63 -5.34
C LEU A 303 -11.11 20.12 -5.41
N LYS A 304 -9.91 20.42 -5.91
CA LYS A 304 -9.48 21.79 -6.18
C LYS A 304 -10.38 22.48 -7.21
N HIS A 305 -10.70 21.78 -8.31
CA HIS A 305 -11.62 22.28 -9.32
C HIS A 305 -13.03 22.55 -8.73
N LEU A 306 -13.56 21.63 -7.92
CA LEU A 306 -14.84 21.81 -7.24
C LEU A 306 -14.83 23.04 -6.32
N LYS A 307 -13.76 23.23 -5.55
CA LYS A 307 -13.57 24.41 -4.71
C LYS A 307 -13.55 25.71 -5.51
N GLU A 308 -12.80 25.76 -6.60
CA GLU A 308 -12.58 26.99 -7.38
C GLU A 308 -13.79 27.38 -8.25
N HIS A 309 -14.51 26.38 -8.80
CA HIS A 309 -15.52 26.63 -9.84
C HIS A 309 -16.96 26.27 -9.41
N HIS A 310 -17.12 25.50 -8.32
CA HIS A 310 -18.42 24.97 -7.91
C HIS A 310 -18.70 25.05 -6.40
N ALA A 311 -17.93 25.83 -5.62
CA ALA A 311 -18.08 25.92 -4.16
C ALA A 311 -19.52 26.21 -3.72
N GLY A 312 -20.20 27.18 -4.36
CA GLY A 312 -21.58 27.51 -4.02
C GLY A 312 -22.59 26.40 -4.33
N ALA A 313 -22.35 25.62 -5.38
CA ALA A 313 -23.23 24.52 -5.78
C ALA A 313 -23.07 23.28 -4.88
N ILE A 314 -21.85 23.03 -4.39
CA ILE A 314 -21.56 21.85 -3.56
C ILE A 314 -21.75 22.10 -2.07
N ALA A 315 -21.81 23.35 -1.60
CA ALA A 315 -21.98 23.69 -0.18
C ALA A 315 -23.22 22.99 0.44
N GLY A 316 -24.34 22.94 -0.29
CA GLY A 316 -25.56 22.25 0.15
C GLY A 316 -25.54 20.72 0.00
N GLU A 317 -24.50 20.14 -0.59
CA GLU A 317 -24.39 18.71 -0.88
C GLU A 317 -23.18 18.07 -0.18
N MET A 318 -22.58 18.76 0.79
CA MET A 318 -21.39 18.27 1.52
C MET A 318 -21.67 16.96 2.27
N ASP A 319 -22.88 16.76 2.80
CA ASP A 319 -23.32 15.52 3.46
C ASP A 319 -23.21 14.29 2.54
N VAL A 320 -23.28 14.51 1.23
CA VAL A 320 -23.16 13.49 0.19
C VAL A 320 -21.75 13.46 -0.41
N LEU A 321 -21.15 14.62 -0.65
CA LEU A 321 -19.82 14.72 -1.25
C LEU A 321 -18.75 14.06 -0.39
N VAL A 322 -18.76 14.32 0.93
CA VAL A 322 -17.77 13.77 1.86
C VAL A 322 -17.74 12.23 1.83
N PRO A 323 -18.85 11.50 2.07
CA PRO A 323 -18.83 10.04 2.05
C PRO A 323 -18.53 9.45 0.67
N VAL A 324 -18.93 10.10 -0.43
CA VAL A 324 -18.57 9.67 -1.79
C VAL A 324 -17.06 9.78 -2.04
N CYS A 325 -16.45 10.89 -1.61
CA CYS A 325 -15.02 11.08 -1.69
C CYS A 325 -14.26 10.03 -0.86
N ILE A 326 -14.68 9.80 0.38
CA ILE A 326 -14.09 8.79 1.27
C ILE A 326 -14.20 7.39 0.65
N HIS A 327 -15.38 7.01 0.17
CA HIS A 327 -15.60 5.73 -0.50
C HIS A 327 -14.66 5.58 -1.70
N ARG A 328 -14.54 6.62 -2.54
CA ARG A 328 -13.69 6.59 -3.71
C ARG A 328 -12.19 6.53 -3.37
N HIS A 329 -11.76 7.22 -2.32
CA HIS A 329 -10.39 7.13 -1.81
C HIS A 329 -10.09 5.73 -1.29
N LEU A 330 -10.98 5.13 -0.50
CA LEU A 330 -10.87 3.74 -0.03
C LEU A 330 -10.77 2.74 -1.19
N GLU A 331 -11.62 2.91 -2.21
CA GLU A 331 -11.56 2.08 -3.42
C GLU A 331 -10.21 2.20 -4.13
N LYS A 332 -9.71 3.43 -4.35
CA LYS A 332 -8.46 3.68 -5.09
C LYS A 332 -7.20 3.34 -4.30
N ALA A 333 -7.24 3.41 -2.97
CA ALA A 333 -6.09 3.19 -2.09
C ALA A 333 -5.51 1.77 -2.24
N GLY A 334 -4.19 1.68 -2.40
CA GLY A 334 -3.45 0.43 -2.36
C GLY A 334 -3.05 0.02 -0.94
N LYS A 335 -3.02 1.00 -0.02
CA LYS A 335 -2.69 0.81 1.40
C LYS A 335 -3.75 1.51 2.27
N VAL A 336 -4.22 0.85 3.32
CA VAL A 336 -5.22 1.40 4.25
C VAL A 336 -4.73 1.25 5.69
N LEU A 337 -4.68 2.35 6.44
CA LEU A 337 -4.31 2.39 7.85
C LEU A 337 -5.57 2.56 8.69
N PHE A 338 -5.86 1.59 9.55
CA PHE A 338 -6.96 1.61 10.50
C PHE A 338 -6.46 2.11 11.85
N LEU A 339 -6.99 3.24 12.33
CA LEU A 339 -6.60 3.83 13.61
C LEU A 339 -7.39 3.24 14.77
N ILE A 340 -6.66 2.81 15.80
CA ILE A 340 -7.19 2.28 17.04
C ILE A 340 -6.88 3.31 18.13
N ASP A 341 -7.91 3.79 18.80
CA ASP A 341 -7.74 4.71 19.92
C ASP A 341 -7.13 3.97 21.12
N GLY A 342 -5.94 4.41 21.57
CA GLY A 342 -5.25 3.87 22.74
C GLY A 342 -6.07 3.94 24.03
N ASP A 343 -7.01 4.88 24.13
CA ASP A 343 -7.89 5.00 25.30
C ASP A 343 -8.74 3.74 25.50
N HIS A 344 -9.15 3.08 24.42
CA HIS A 344 -9.90 1.82 24.51
C HIS A 344 -9.03 0.66 25.02
N ILE A 345 -7.70 0.75 24.89
CA ILE A 345 -6.77 -0.25 25.42
C ILE A 345 -6.48 0.05 26.90
N VAL A 346 -6.33 1.32 27.28
CA VAL A 346 -6.22 1.73 28.70
C VAL A 346 -7.45 1.23 29.48
N HIS A 347 -8.65 1.41 28.93
CA HIS A 347 -9.91 1.00 29.55
C HIS A 347 -10.40 -0.39 29.09
N PHE A 348 -9.48 -1.30 28.73
CA PHE A 348 -9.82 -2.57 28.09
C PHE A 348 -10.81 -3.41 28.89
N HIS A 349 -10.61 -3.55 30.21
CA HIS A 349 -11.48 -4.36 31.08
C HIS A 349 -12.81 -3.68 31.46
N GLN A 350 -13.02 -2.43 31.04
CA GLN A 350 -14.25 -1.67 31.24
C GLN A 350 -15.06 -1.65 29.93
N GLU A 351 -15.24 -0.49 29.32
CA GLU A 351 -15.97 -0.33 28.05
C GLU A 351 -15.08 -0.55 26.82
N GLY A 352 -13.75 -0.51 27.00
CA GLY A 352 -12.77 -0.56 25.93
C GLY A 352 -12.87 -1.83 25.08
N ARG A 353 -12.99 -3.01 25.69
CA ARG A 353 -13.15 -4.27 24.95
C ARG A 353 -14.41 -4.30 24.07
N ARG A 354 -15.52 -3.73 24.53
CA ARG A 354 -16.76 -3.63 23.75
C ARG A 354 -16.57 -2.70 22.55
N ALA A 355 -15.98 -1.52 22.77
CA ALA A 355 -15.67 -0.57 21.71
C ALA A 355 -14.74 -1.17 20.65
N LEU A 356 -13.66 -1.84 21.07
CA LEU A 356 -12.71 -2.51 20.18
C LEU A 356 -13.36 -3.66 19.40
N THR A 357 -14.25 -4.44 20.04
CA THR A 357 -14.98 -5.52 19.36
C THR A 357 -15.81 -4.99 18.18
N HIS A 358 -16.55 -3.90 18.39
CA HIS A 358 -17.31 -3.24 17.33
C HIS A 358 -16.42 -2.63 16.25
N LEU A 359 -15.32 -1.97 16.66
CA LEU A 359 -14.36 -1.34 15.76
C LEU A 359 -13.73 -2.37 14.80
N PHE A 360 -13.24 -3.49 15.34
CA PHE A 360 -12.64 -4.55 14.51
C PHE A 360 -13.67 -5.24 13.62
N GLY A 361 -14.92 -5.39 14.07
CA GLY A 361 -16.00 -5.87 13.20
C GLY A 361 -16.27 -4.92 12.03
N GLN A 362 -16.20 -3.60 12.24
CA GLN A 362 -16.30 -2.62 11.16
C GLN A 362 -15.10 -2.71 10.19
N TYR A 363 -13.88 -2.77 10.72
CA TYR A 363 -12.68 -2.89 9.88
C TYR A 363 -12.63 -4.18 9.08
N SER A 364 -13.05 -5.31 9.64
CA SER A 364 -13.16 -6.58 8.93
C SER A 364 -14.08 -6.46 7.71
N ARG A 365 -15.27 -5.86 7.87
CA ARG A 365 -16.22 -5.60 6.75
C ARG A 365 -15.64 -4.67 5.68
N VAL A 366 -14.90 -3.64 6.10
CA VAL A 366 -14.19 -2.76 5.15
C VAL A 366 -13.18 -3.58 4.36
N MET A 367 -12.34 -4.38 5.01
CA MET A 367 -11.38 -5.24 4.34
C MET A 367 -12.05 -6.25 3.39
N GLU A 368 -13.23 -6.79 3.73
CA GLU A 368 -14.02 -7.67 2.86
C GLU A 368 -14.49 -6.95 1.59
N SER A 369 -15.07 -5.75 1.73
CA SER A 369 -15.53 -4.96 0.59
C SER A 369 -14.41 -4.54 -0.35
N LEU A 370 -13.24 -4.25 0.21
CA LEU A 370 -12.07 -3.82 -0.53
C LEU A 370 -11.41 -5.02 -1.21
N GLY A 371 -11.21 -6.12 -0.48
CA GLY A 371 -10.59 -7.35 -0.97
C GLY A 371 -9.09 -7.44 -0.67
N ASP A 372 -8.47 -8.49 -1.19
CA ASP A 372 -7.12 -8.92 -0.80
C ASP A 372 -6.00 -8.25 -1.61
N ASP A 373 -6.37 -7.32 -2.50
CA ASP A 373 -5.45 -6.59 -3.36
C ASP A 373 -4.91 -5.29 -2.73
N ARG A 374 -4.93 -5.17 -1.41
CA ARG A 374 -4.40 -4.03 -0.63
C ARG A 374 -3.48 -4.47 0.51
N VAL A 375 -2.76 -3.49 1.07
CA VAL A 375 -2.02 -3.64 2.33
C VAL A 375 -2.83 -2.96 3.43
N TYR A 376 -2.99 -3.62 4.56
CA TYR A 376 -3.69 -3.06 5.71
C TYR A 376 -2.74 -2.87 6.87
N GLY A 377 -2.82 -1.73 7.56
CA GLY A 377 -2.10 -1.49 8.80
C GLY A 377 -3.09 -1.14 9.90
N PHE A 378 -2.84 -1.63 11.11
CA PHE A 378 -3.59 -1.30 12.32
C PHE A 378 -2.68 -0.50 13.22
N VAL A 379 -3.08 0.74 13.49
CA VAL A 379 -2.25 1.73 14.16
C VAL A 379 -2.89 2.11 15.47
N VAL A 380 -2.29 1.68 16.59
CA VAL A 380 -2.68 2.15 17.91
C VAL A 380 -2.09 3.54 18.11
N THR A 381 -2.96 4.54 18.26
CA THR A 381 -2.57 5.90 18.63
C THR A 381 -2.58 6.06 20.15
N LYS A 382 -2.02 7.18 20.66
CA LYS A 382 -1.96 7.50 22.10
C LYS A 382 -1.25 6.41 22.93
N THR A 383 -0.17 5.84 22.39
CA THR A 383 0.57 4.76 23.07
C THR A 383 1.19 5.22 24.39
N ASP A 384 1.50 6.51 24.51
CA ASP A 384 1.93 7.21 25.73
C ASP A 384 0.96 7.02 26.92
N ARG A 385 -0.34 6.89 26.64
CA ARG A 385 -1.33 6.63 27.69
C ARG A 385 -1.27 5.20 28.24
N ILE A 386 -0.72 4.28 27.46
CA ILE A 386 -0.61 2.84 27.79
C ILE A 386 0.72 2.56 28.49
N ARG A 387 1.81 3.19 28.05
CA ARG A 387 3.19 2.97 28.51
C ARG A 387 3.97 4.27 28.52
N ASP A 388 4.90 4.40 29.45
CA ASP A 388 5.81 5.55 29.50
C ASP A 388 6.83 5.40 28.36
N LEU A 389 6.90 6.39 27.47
CA LEU A 389 7.71 6.37 26.26
C LEU A 389 8.94 7.27 26.35
N ALA A 390 9.08 8.08 27.41
CA ALA A 390 10.05 9.17 27.45
C ALA A 390 11.51 8.73 27.26
N GLU A 391 11.85 7.53 27.75
CA GLU A 391 13.21 6.95 27.66
C GLU A 391 13.30 5.77 26.68
N ILE A 392 12.22 5.47 25.95
CA ILE A 392 12.17 4.31 25.05
C ILE A 392 12.50 4.75 23.63
N ASP A 393 13.71 4.42 23.18
CA ASP A 393 14.11 4.62 21.80
C ASP A 393 13.16 3.90 20.82
N GLU A 394 12.77 4.59 19.75
CA GLU A 394 11.80 4.16 18.75
C GLU A 394 12.16 2.86 18.03
N THR A 395 13.46 2.56 17.94
CA THR A 395 14.00 1.38 17.23
C THR A 395 14.46 0.28 18.17
N SER A 396 14.27 0.47 19.48
CA SER A 396 14.72 -0.49 20.51
C SER A 396 13.83 -1.73 20.61
N GLU A 397 14.38 -2.80 21.21
CA GLU A 397 13.59 -3.96 21.63
C GLU A 397 12.46 -3.59 22.62
N GLY A 398 12.62 -2.48 23.36
CA GLY A 398 11.59 -1.94 24.24
C GLY A 398 10.35 -1.50 23.47
N ALA A 399 10.53 -0.80 22.35
CA ALA A 399 9.45 -0.41 21.44
C ALA A 399 8.73 -1.63 20.85
N GLU A 400 9.48 -2.63 20.38
CA GLU A 400 8.90 -3.88 19.88
C GLU A 400 8.11 -4.64 20.94
N ARG A 401 8.60 -4.63 22.19
CA ARG A 401 7.93 -5.28 23.32
C ARG A 401 6.59 -4.62 23.60
N ILE A 402 6.52 -3.28 23.64
CA ILE A 402 5.25 -2.55 23.84
C ILE A 402 4.25 -2.91 22.76
N GLU A 403 4.67 -2.87 21.49
CA GLU A 403 3.81 -3.20 20.36
C GLU A 403 3.30 -4.66 20.46
N ARG A 404 4.16 -5.59 20.85
CA ARG A 404 3.81 -7.00 21.04
C ARG A 404 2.83 -7.22 22.20
N GLU A 405 3.02 -6.51 23.31
CA GLU A 405 2.12 -6.58 24.47
C GLU A 405 0.70 -6.12 24.10
N ILE A 406 0.59 -4.95 23.46
CA ILE A 406 -0.70 -4.42 23.00
C ILE A 406 -1.34 -5.40 22.01
N TYR A 407 -0.56 -5.91 21.07
CA TYR A 407 -1.03 -6.90 20.11
C TYR A 407 -1.60 -8.17 20.77
N GLN A 408 -0.90 -8.70 21.79
CA GLN A 408 -1.35 -9.87 22.55
C GLN A 408 -2.62 -9.61 23.36
N GLN A 409 -2.85 -8.37 23.78
CA GLN A 409 -4.12 -8.00 24.40
C GLN A 409 -5.26 -7.98 23.37
N LEU A 410 -5.02 -7.43 22.18
CA LEU A 410 -6.03 -7.35 21.12
C LEU A 410 -6.40 -8.71 20.53
N ILE A 411 -5.47 -9.68 20.48
CA ILE A 411 -5.75 -11.03 19.95
C ILE A 411 -6.79 -11.81 20.76
N GLN A 412 -7.08 -11.37 22.00
CA GLN A 412 -8.14 -11.93 22.85
C GLN A 412 -9.55 -11.49 22.42
N ILE A 413 -9.66 -10.56 21.45
CA ILE A 413 -10.93 -10.12 20.88
C ILE A 413 -11.22 -10.94 19.61
N SER A 414 -12.36 -11.62 19.60
CA SER A 414 -12.74 -12.52 18.50
C SER A 414 -12.72 -11.86 17.12
N THR A 415 -13.23 -10.64 17.00
CA THR A 415 -13.24 -9.88 15.74
C THR A 415 -11.85 -9.44 15.29
N PHE A 416 -10.90 -9.24 16.21
CA PHE A 416 -9.49 -9.02 15.84
C PHE A 416 -8.82 -10.33 15.41
N ASN A 417 -9.20 -11.45 16.01
CA ASN A 417 -8.66 -12.76 15.64
C ASN A 417 -9.05 -13.16 14.20
N GLU A 418 -10.22 -12.73 13.71
CA GLU A 418 -10.59 -12.86 12.28
C GLU A 418 -9.60 -12.13 11.37
N ILE A 419 -9.24 -10.89 11.73
CA ILE A 419 -8.24 -10.08 11.01
C ILE A 419 -6.86 -10.76 11.08
N HIS A 420 -6.47 -11.29 12.24
CA HIS A 420 -5.23 -12.06 12.41
C HIS A 420 -5.19 -13.28 11.49
N ASN A 421 -6.29 -14.04 11.38
CA ASN A 421 -6.38 -15.19 10.49
C ASN A 421 -6.26 -14.79 9.02
N ARG A 422 -6.87 -13.66 8.63
CA ARG A 422 -6.78 -13.11 7.28
C ARG A 422 -5.38 -12.64 6.89
N ALA A 423 -4.52 -12.35 7.87
CA ALA A 423 -3.13 -11.95 7.62
C ALA A 423 -2.27 -13.03 6.92
N LEU A 424 -2.75 -14.28 6.81
CA LEU A 424 -2.12 -15.32 6.00
C LEU A 424 -2.17 -15.06 4.50
N SER A 425 -3.29 -14.52 4.01
CA SER A 425 -3.50 -14.25 2.59
C SER A 425 -3.19 -12.80 2.25
N VAL A 426 -3.46 -11.89 3.19
CA VAL A 426 -3.39 -10.44 3.02
C VAL A 426 -2.25 -9.83 3.84
N PRO A 427 -1.44 -8.90 3.29
CA PRO A 427 -0.46 -8.17 4.07
C PRO A 427 -1.13 -7.30 5.15
N VAL A 428 -0.95 -7.68 6.42
CA VAL A 428 -1.44 -6.93 7.58
C VAL A 428 -0.27 -6.53 8.49
N TYR A 429 -0.24 -5.25 8.85
CA TYR A 429 0.76 -4.67 9.74
C TYR A 429 0.07 -4.18 11.00
N PHE A 430 0.79 -4.23 12.11
CA PHE A 430 0.38 -3.66 13.38
C PHE A 430 1.47 -2.70 13.83
N LEU A 431 1.08 -1.51 14.27
CA LEU A 431 1.97 -0.42 14.67
C LEU A 431 1.40 0.25 15.92
N ALA A 432 2.27 0.61 16.85
CA ALA A 432 1.94 1.45 17.99
C ALA A 432 2.72 2.77 17.86
N VAL A 433 2.01 3.89 17.95
CA VAL A 433 2.58 5.24 17.79
C VAL A 433 2.05 6.19 18.85
N SER A 434 2.80 7.26 19.08
CA SER A 434 2.32 8.43 19.83
C SER A 434 2.68 9.72 19.10
N THR A 435 1.86 10.75 19.28
CA THR A 435 2.13 12.12 18.84
C THR A 435 2.87 12.91 19.91
N ASP A 436 2.93 12.41 21.15
CA ASP A 436 3.66 12.98 22.27
C ASP A 436 4.17 11.89 23.22
N ALA A 437 5.45 11.56 23.08
CA ALA A 437 6.17 10.59 23.91
C ALA A 437 6.41 11.07 25.35
N THR A 438 6.23 12.37 25.63
CA THR A 438 6.57 12.97 26.93
C THR A 438 5.43 12.86 27.96
N LEU A 439 4.23 12.48 27.51
CA LEU A 439 3.08 12.27 28.37
C LEU A 439 3.26 11.03 29.25
N LYS A 440 2.86 11.15 30.52
CA LYS A 440 2.87 10.04 31.47
C LYS A 440 1.64 9.14 31.28
N PRO A 441 1.77 7.83 31.55
CA PRO A 441 0.66 6.89 31.46
C PRO A 441 -0.51 7.25 32.39
N ALA A 442 -1.72 6.88 31.99
CA ALA A 442 -2.91 7.06 32.82
C ALA A 442 -2.77 6.28 34.14
N GLY A 443 -2.80 6.99 35.29
CA GLY A 443 -2.73 6.39 36.63
C GLY A 443 -1.38 6.44 37.33
N ALA A 444 -0.34 7.03 36.72
CA ALA A 444 0.97 7.22 37.34
C ALA A 444 1.03 8.48 38.25
N GLY A 445 0.30 8.47 39.38
CA GLY A 445 0.54 9.34 40.55
C GLY A 445 -0.36 10.59 40.73
N GLU A 446 -0.79 10.79 41.98
CA GLU A 446 -1.54 11.94 42.50
C GLU A 446 -0.75 13.26 42.39
N GLY A 447 -1.34 14.28 41.75
CA GLY A 447 -0.77 15.62 41.73
C GLY A 447 -1.45 16.53 40.71
N ASN A 448 -2.43 17.31 41.17
CA ASN A 448 -3.01 18.50 40.53
C ASN A 448 -3.06 18.52 38.99
N GLY A 449 -4.19 18.10 38.43
CA GLY A 449 -5.04 18.92 37.53
C GLY A 449 -4.41 19.84 36.48
N ARG A 450 -3.19 19.61 36.01
CA ARG A 450 -2.74 20.11 34.73
C ARG A 450 -3.16 19.06 33.72
N GLU A 451 -4.26 19.33 33.04
CA GLU A 451 -4.34 18.98 31.63
C GLU A 451 -3.04 19.51 31.02
N ASP A 452 -2.04 18.63 30.86
CA ASP A 452 -0.82 18.96 30.14
C ASP A 452 -1.27 19.32 28.73
N THR A 453 -1.42 20.63 28.52
CA THR A 453 -1.91 21.19 27.27
C THR A 453 -0.79 20.94 26.28
N LEU A 454 -1.05 20.01 25.36
CA LEU A 454 -0.11 19.61 24.32
C LEU A 454 0.31 20.85 23.53
N ARG A 455 1.52 21.36 23.79
CA ARG A 455 2.06 22.56 23.15
C ARG A 455 2.96 22.27 21.96
N GLN A 456 3.57 21.10 21.98
CA GLN A 456 4.54 20.66 20.99
C GLN A 456 4.35 19.17 20.73
N LEU A 457 4.63 18.74 19.51
CA LEU A 457 4.61 17.34 19.16
C LEU A 457 5.97 16.72 19.49
N TYR A 458 5.94 15.61 20.22
CA TYR A 458 7.08 14.72 20.42
C TYR A 458 6.74 13.36 19.79
N PRO A 459 6.76 13.25 18.44
CA PRO A 459 6.42 12.02 17.74
C PRO A 459 7.21 10.83 18.28
N TRP A 460 6.53 9.70 18.44
CA TRP A 460 7.16 8.40 18.71
C TRP A 460 6.71 7.39 17.66
N ARG A 461 7.69 6.88 16.89
CA ARG A 461 7.54 5.87 15.83
C ARG A 461 6.66 6.29 14.65
N ILE A 462 6.51 7.59 14.42
CA ILE A 462 5.81 8.11 13.24
C ILE A 462 6.56 7.78 11.95
N ASP A 463 7.88 7.59 11.99
CA ASP A 463 8.66 7.15 10.83
C ASP A 463 8.19 5.78 10.30
N GLU A 464 7.71 4.88 11.16
CA GLU A 464 7.16 3.58 10.74
C GLU A 464 5.87 3.74 9.90
N LEU A 465 5.05 4.74 10.21
CA LEU A 465 3.85 5.06 9.42
C LEU A 465 4.19 5.70 8.09
N VAL A 466 5.19 6.58 8.09
CA VAL A 466 5.74 7.16 6.86
C VAL A 466 6.28 6.04 5.98
N ARG A 467 7.11 5.13 6.54
CA ARG A 467 7.62 3.93 5.84
C ARG A 467 6.52 3.00 5.34
N PHE A 468 5.43 2.82 6.08
CA PHE A 468 4.29 2.05 5.59
C PHE A 468 3.70 2.66 4.31
N GLY A 469 3.66 4.00 4.23
CA GLY A 469 3.25 4.72 3.03
C GLY A 469 4.16 4.49 1.82
N PHE A 470 5.45 4.20 2.04
CA PHE A 470 6.48 4.05 1.00
C PHE A 470 6.68 2.66 0.43
#